data_AF-A0A0S8H897-F1
#
_entry.id   AF-A0A0S8H897-F1
#
_cell.length_a   1.000
_cell.length_b   1.000
_cell.length_c   1.000
_cell.angle_alpha   90.00
_cell.angle_beta   90.00
_cell.angle_gamma   90.00
#
_symmetry.space_group_name_H-M   'P 1'
#
loop_
_entity.id
_entity.type
_entity.pdbx_description
1 polymer ?
#
loop_
_entity_poly.entity_id
_entity_poly.type
_entity_poly.pdbx_seq_one_letter_code
_entity_poly.pdbx_strand_id
1 'polypeptide(L)'
;WINNGIKLLRDKGLYYNPKELALYATLGRIFHEKMGQYTDEMHMVYKRRWAEEMDWVVGAPPLTGETNDAIQAIRRIADAPKTLQDLQADPQLRPFLDKLAALQLQPDENFLRYYNRFSPDPLTGTLEPAPKGPAQGEEKIAELMSSEPFAAARAKVLAFARRKVLAEQYRMDPDWMLQLMVKYGPLDWRNVNSHAIYWATLGLHRSAGLALADIHPGAAEAKALAGGIEKLKLDEITRLNTERRVLHALKSLTRTGQLYVRRIVNPQKPEETFVELEWLPDWRFIEPTNQEYLAGGKALTGDPAQLGTEANALRDGHITYLEDVVVQSFFSGRTDMARQYLNEIKTRLKPTSALYQHEMPMREFVMERTRQLGMPSSELARVFWAGGLRIAYASILVGDPNAYRYYHDFARRAYYVYRGEIAHAPRLALPPFPVVERDFLETLMLRPEVVRMRLSLINKSQLYNAISDDLKRAIYPAVAEGLRAECAQENISFEAAFPPAPRPPPAAPPPAKGPGSPPGPS
;
A
#
# COMPACT_ATOMS: atom_id res chain seq x y z
N TRP A 1 -11.75 13.80 -15.27
CA TRP A 1 -12.87 14.45 -14.55
C TRP A 1 -12.64 14.44 -13.05
N ILE A 2 -12.36 13.28 -12.43
CA ILE A 2 -12.02 13.20 -10.99
C ILE A 2 -10.91 14.17 -10.59
N ASN A 3 -9.77 14.19 -11.30
CA ASN A 3 -8.67 15.13 -11.02
C ASN A 3 -9.12 16.60 -11.09
N ASN A 4 -9.96 16.97 -12.06
CA ASN A 4 -10.49 18.33 -12.17
C ASN A 4 -11.40 18.66 -10.96
N GLY A 5 -12.18 17.70 -10.47
CA GLY A 5 -12.98 17.85 -9.25
C GLY A 5 -12.11 18.06 -8.01
N ILE A 6 -11.03 17.28 -7.87
CA ILE A 6 -10.04 17.45 -6.79
C ILE A 6 -9.44 18.86 -6.87
N LYS A 7 -8.90 19.27 -8.03
CA LYS A 7 -8.31 20.59 -8.23
C LYS A 7 -9.30 21.73 -7.99
N LEU A 8 -10.56 21.58 -8.42
CA LEU A 8 -11.60 22.58 -8.17
C LEU A 8 -11.82 22.78 -6.66
N LEU A 9 -12.00 21.69 -5.91
CA LEU A 9 -12.23 21.76 -4.47
C LEU A 9 -10.99 22.26 -3.72
N ARG A 10 -9.82 21.71 -4.05
CA ARG A 10 -8.55 21.93 -3.36
C ARG A 10 -7.92 23.29 -3.69
N ASP A 11 -7.87 23.66 -4.97
CA ASP A 11 -7.09 24.82 -5.43
C ASP A 11 -7.94 26.10 -5.45
N LYS A 12 -9.26 25.97 -5.69
CA LYS A 12 -10.18 27.11 -5.71
C LYS A 12 -11.12 27.11 -4.49
N GLY A 13 -11.77 26.00 -4.21
CA GLY A 13 -12.74 25.89 -3.12
C GLY A 13 -12.13 26.25 -1.76
N LEU A 14 -11.03 25.59 -1.38
CA LEU A 14 -10.33 25.84 -0.12
C LEU A 14 -9.63 27.19 -0.08
N TYR A 15 -9.23 27.75 -1.23
CA TYR A 15 -8.66 29.09 -1.28
C TYR A 15 -9.68 30.14 -0.80
N TYR A 16 -10.92 30.07 -1.30
CA TYR A 16 -11.97 31.01 -0.91
C TYR A 16 -12.65 30.62 0.41
N ASN A 17 -12.67 29.34 0.77
CA ASN A 17 -13.40 28.82 1.93
C ASN A 17 -12.50 27.91 2.79
N PRO A 18 -11.41 28.45 3.38
CA PRO A 18 -10.39 27.63 4.04
C PRO A 18 -10.87 26.92 5.31
N LYS A 19 -12.01 27.33 5.88
CA LYS A 19 -12.63 26.74 7.07
C LYS A 19 -13.87 25.90 6.76
N GLU A 20 -14.24 25.72 5.50
CA GLU A 20 -15.45 24.98 5.14
C GLU A 20 -15.23 23.46 5.20
N LEU A 21 -15.75 22.80 6.24
CA LEU A 21 -15.52 21.38 6.50
C LEU A 21 -16.04 20.50 5.36
N ALA A 22 -17.16 20.88 4.72
CA ALA A 22 -17.75 20.09 3.64
C ALA A 22 -16.79 19.89 2.46
N LEU A 23 -15.90 20.85 2.18
CA LEU A 23 -14.90 20.74 1.11
C LEU A 23 -13.83 19.69 1.44
N TYR A 24 -13.27 19.75 2.65
CA TYR A 24 -12.31 18.76 3.14
C TYR A 24 -12.93 17.36 3.24
N ALA A 25 -14.15 17.28 3.78
CA ALA A 25 -14.92 16.04 3.87
C ALA A 25 -15.13 15.43 2.47
N THR A 26 -15.42 16.26 1.47
CA THR A 26 -15.59 15.82 0.08
C THR A 26 -14.28 15.35 -0.55
N LEU A 27 -13.16 16.04 -0.29
CA LEU A 27 -11.83 15.58 -0.72
C LEU A 27 -11.50 14.21 -0.11
N GLY A 28 -11.66 14.06 1.20
CA GLY A 28 -11.47 12.77 1.88
C GLY A 28 -12.37 11.67 1.29
N ARG A 29 -13.63 12.00 0.99
CA ARG A 29 -14.59 11.09 0.35
C ARG A 29 -14.14 10.64 -1.04
N ILE A 30 -13.64 11.55 -1.87
CA ILE A 30 -13.14 11.21 -3.21
C ILE A 30 -11.98 10.22 -3.08
N PHE A 31 -11.01 10.48 -2.21
CA PHE A 31 -9.86 9.60 -2.05
C PHE A 31 -10.23 8.22 -1.49
N HIS A 32 -11.09 8.16 -0.47
CA HIS A 32 -11.46 6.90 0.14
C HIS A 32 -12.49 6.13 -0.69
N GLU A 33 -13.65 6.71 -0.98
CA GLU A 33 -14.80 6.00 -1.53
C GLU A 33 -14.72 5.92 -3.06
N LYS A 34 -14.42 7.03 -3.75
CA LYS A 34 -14.42 7.06 -5.22
C LYS A 34 -13.16 6.42 -5.82
N MET A 35 -12.00 6.68 -5.22
CA MET A 35 -10.72 6.17 -5.70
C MET A 35 -10.28 4.92 -4.93
N GLY A 36 -10.47 4.87 -3.62
CA GLY A 36 -9.96 3.81 -2.75
C GLY A 36 -10.78 2.52 -2.77
N GLN A 37 -12.11 2.60 -2.80
CA GLN A 37 -12.98 1.42 -2.85
C GLN A 37 -13.08 0.82 -4.27
N TYR A 38 -13.91 -0.21 -4.42
CA TYR A 38 -14.00 -1.09 -5.59
C TYR A 38 -15.34 -0.96 -6.35
N THR A 39 -16.19 -0.02 -5.92
CA THR A 39 -17.54 0.17 -6.48
C THR A 39 -17.51 0.90 -7.83
N ASP A 40 -16.55 1.81 -8.03
CA ASP A 40 -16.37 2.53 -9.29
C ASP A 40 -15.62 1.68 -10.32
N GLU A 41 -16.08 1.64 -11.57
CA GLU A 41 -15.45 0.83 -12.63
C GLU A 41 -14.02 1.24 -12.97
N MET A 42 -13.69 2.52 -12.78
CA MET A 42 -12.39 3.09 -13.12
C MET A 42 -11.49 3.25 -11.90
N HIS A 43 -11.84 2.66 -10.75
CA HIS A 43 -11.08 2.81 -9.50
C HIS A 43 -9.59 2.47 -9.68
N MET A 44 -9.26 1.41 -10.43
CA MET A 44 -7.88 1.01 -10.72
C MET A 44 -7.14 2.02 -11.60
N VAL A 45 -7.82 2.71 -12.50
CA VAL A 45 -7.22 3.78 -13.31
C VAL A 45 -6.87 4.97 -12.41
N TYR A 46 -7.75 5.34 -11.49
CA TYR A 46 -7.50 6.44 -10.55
C TYR A 46 -6.34 6.12 -9.61
N LYS A 47 -6.33 4.92 -9.02
CA LYS A 47 -5.24 4.48 -8.12
C LYS A 47 -3.89 4.49 -8.83
N ARG A 48 -3.82 3.94 -10.06
CA ARG A 48 -2.59 3.90 -10.87
C ARG A 48 -2.03 5.29 -11.17
N ARG A 49 -2.87 6.17 -11.73
CA ARG A 49 -2.45 7.54 -12.07
C ARG A 49 -2.05 8.33 -10.84
N TRP A 50 -2.76 8.17 -9.73
CA TRP A 50 -2.44 8.85 -8.49
C TRP A 50 -1.14 8.35 -7.86
N ALA A 51 -0.95 7.03 -7.83
CA ALA A 51 0.28 6.44 -7.32
C ALA A 51 1.49 6.90 -8.14
N GLU A 52 1.35 6.95 -9.47
CA GLU A 52 2.38 7.49 -10.36
C GLU A 52 2.67 8.96 -10.06
N GLU A 53 1.65 9.82 -10.08
CA GLU A 53 1.78 11.25 -9.78
C GLU A 53 2.45 11.50 -8.42
N MET A 54 2.08 10.76 -7.39
CA MET A 54 2.69 10.89 -6.06
C MET A 54 4.09 10.29 -5.98
N ASP A 55 4.40 9.20 -6.69
CA ASP A 55 5.76 8.64 -6.75
C ASP A 55 6.73 9.68 -7.33
N TRP A 56 6.29 10.41 -8.37
CA TRP A 56 7.05 11.53 -8.93
C TRP A 56 7.30 12.65 -7.92
N VAL A 57 6.28 12.99 -7.13
CA VAL A 57 6.35 14.13 -6.20
C VAL A 57 7.11 13.78 -4.92
N VAL A 58 6.79 12.67 -4.27
CA VAL A 58 7.35 12.32 -2.95
C VAL A 58 8.48 11.28 -3.03
N GLY A 59 8.59 10.53 -4.12
CA GLY A 59 9.44 9.34 -4.22
C GLY A 59 8.82 8.10 -3.58
N ALA A 60 9.40 6.94 -3.85
CA ALA A 60 9.05 5.73 -3.13
C ALA A 60 9.48 5.84 -1.65
N PRO A 61 8.69 5.31 -0.70
CA PRO A 61 9.14 5.20 0.68
C PRO A 61 10.37 4.26 0.75
N PRO A 62 11.23 4.42 1.76
CA PRO A 62 12.36 3.50 1.97
C PRO A 62 11.92 2.03 1.95
N LEU A 63 12.69 1.20 1.26
CA LEU A 63 12.45 -0.24 1.15
C LEU A 63 12.59 -0.97 2.50
N THR A 64 13.36 -0.39 3.42
CA THR A 64 13.51 -0.88 4.78
C THR A 64 12.18 -0.69 5.52
N GLY A 65 11.41 -1.78 5.63
CA GLY A 65 10.03 -1.75 6.12
C GLY A 65 9.82 -1.30 7.58
N GLU A 66 10.77 -0.65 8.23
CA GLU A 66 10.59 -0.08 9.57
C GLU A 66 9.73 1.19 9.53
N THR A 67 8.94 1.43 10.57
CA THR A 67 8.09 2.65 10.65
C THR A 67 8.95 3.91 10.71
N ASN A 68 10.04 3.87 11.46
CA ASN A 68 10.90 5.05 11.66
C ASN A 68 11.53 5.51 10.34
N ASP A 69 11.96 4.60 9.47
CA ASP A 69 12.60 4.98 8.20
C ASP A 69 11.66 5.77 7.29
N ALA A 70 10.40 5.32 7.18
CA ALA A 70 9.37 6.05 6.46
C ALA A 70 9.09 7.44 7.09
N ILE A 71 9.07 7.52 8.43
CA ILE A 71 8.91 8.79 9.14
C ILE A 71 10.11 9.72 8.88
N GLN A 72 11.34 9.20 8.88
CA GLN A 72 12.53 9.99 8.59
C GLN A 72 12.53 10.49 7.14
N ALA A 73 12.03 9.71 6.19
CA ALA A 73 11.91 10.14 4.79
C ALA A 73 10.98 11.35 4.64
N ILE A 74 9.78 11.33 5.22
CA ILE A 74 8.88 12.50 5.18
C ILE A 74 9.43 13.66 6.02
N ARG A 75 10.12 13.37 7.14
CA ARG A 75 10.71 14.38 8.00
C ARG A 75 11.73 15.24 7.26
N ARG A 76 12.56 14.64 6.39
CA ARG A 76 13.49 15.42 5.55
C ARG A 76 12.77 16.47 4.69
N ILE A 77 11.59 16.15 4.19
CA ILE A 77 10.75 17.09 3.40
C ILE A 77 10.11 18.15 4.33
N ALA A 78 9.62 17.72 5.51
CA ALA A 78 9.02 18.60 6.51
C ALA A 78 10.02 19.52 7.22
N ASP A 79 11.30 19.15 7.30
CA ASP A 79 12.35 19.99 7.88
C ASP A 79 13.07 20.84 6.81
N ALA A 80 12.75 20.64 5.53
CA ALA A 80 13.34 21.41 4.44
C ALA A 80 12.98 22.91 4.55
N PRO A 81 13.84 23.81 4.03
CA PRO A 81 13.57 25.24 4.03
C PRO A 81 12.18 25.58 3.46
N LYS A 82 11.51 26.59 4.03
CA LYS A 82 10.14 26.95 3.62
C LYS A 82 10.12 27.86 2.41
N THR A 83 11.19 28.63 2.20
CA THR A 83 11.32 29.58 1.09
C THR A 83 12.59 29.35 0.31
N LEU A 84 12.61 29.80 -0.95
CA LEU A 84 13.81 29.75 -1.79
C LEU A 84 14.95 30.59 -1.18
N GLN A 85 14.61 31.69 -0.51
CA GLN A 85 15.57 32.53 0.20
C GLN A 85 16.27 31.76 1.33
N ASP A 86 15.52 31.00 2.13
CA ASP A 86 16.08 30.18 3.21
C ASP A 86 17.00 29.08 2.66
N LEU A 87 16.64 28.50 1.51
CA LEU A 87 17.48 27.51 0.82
C LEU A 87 18.79 28.15 0.32
N GLN A 88 18.70 29.34 -0.29
CA GLN A 88 19.84 30.07 -0.83
C GLN A 88 20.78 30.63 0.24
N ALA A 89 20.32 30.75 1.49
CA ALA A 89 21.12 31.21 2.61
C ALA A 89 22.19 30.18 3.03
N ASP A 90 22.04 28.89 2.69
CA ASP A 90 23.04 27.86 2.98
C ASP A 90 24.23 27.96 2.00
N PRO A 91 25.44 28.39 2.44
CA PRO A 91 26.58 28.58 1.55
C PRO A 91 27.06 27.26 0.92
N GLN A 92 26.78 26.11 1.55
CA GLN A 92 27.17 24.81 1.03
C GLN A 92 26.36 24.42 -0.21
N LEU A 93 25.18 25.02 -0.41
CA LEU A 93 24.30 24.74 -1.56
C LEU A 93 24.63 25.59 -2.79
N ARG A 94 25.31 26.73 -2.60
CA ARG A 94 25.55 27.72 -3.66
C ARG A 94 26.18 27.14 -4.93
N PRO A 95 27.24 26.30 -4.88
CA PRO A 95 27.82 25.72 -6.09
C PRO A 95 26.84 24.85 -6.90
N PHE A 96 25.91 24.15 -6.22
CA PHE A 96 24.90 23.33 -6.88
C PHE A 96 23.76 24.19 -7.43
N LEU A 97 23.30 25.19 -6.67
CA LEU A 97 22.26 26.13 -7.09
C LEU A 97 22.70 26.97 -8.31
N ASP A 98 23.97 27.40 -8.35
CA ASP A 98 24.52 28.13 -9.49
C ASP A 98 24.54 27.27 -10.77
N LYS A 99 24.86 25.97 -10.64
CA LYS A 99 24.78 25.01 -11.76
C LYS A 99 23.34 24.77 -12.21
N LEU A 100 22.39 24.65 -11.28
CA LEU A 100 20.97 24.55 -11.63
C LEU A 100 20.51 25.79 -12.40
N ALA A 101 20.83 26.98 -11.90
CA ALA A 101 20.47 28.24 -12.55
C ALA A 101 21.10 28.38 -13.95
N ALA A 102 22.35 27.97 -14.14
CA ALA A 102 23.00 27.94 -15.44
C ALA A 102 22.33 26.99 -16.45
N LEU A 103 21.67 25.94 -15.96
CA LEU A 103 20.86 25.01 -16.75
C LEU A 103 19.39 25.45 -16.86
N GLN A 104 19.05 26.65 -16.38
CA GLN A 104 17.67 27.18 -16.33
C GLN A 104 16.71 26.28 -15.54
N LEU A 105 17.23 25.52 -14.58
CA LEU A 105 16.44 24.68 -13.68
C LEU A 105 16.20 25.40 -12.36
N GLN A 106 15.00 25.21 -11.83
CA GLN A 106 14.61 25.68 -10.50
C GLN A 106 14.24 24.48 -9.62
N PRO A 107 14.32 24.60 -8.27
CA PRO A 107 13.87 23.55 -7.36
C PRO A 107 12.34 23.39 -7.35
N ASP A 108 11.79 22.86 -8.44
CA ASP A 108 10.35 22.71 -8.70
C ASP A 108 10.02 21.34 -9.33
N GLU A 109 8.83 21.21 -9.92
CA GLU A 109 8.39 19.97 -10.56
C GLU A 109 9.31 19.54 -11.72
N ASN A 110 9.90 20.47 -12.48
CA ASN A 110 10.82 20.12 -13.56
C ASN A 110 12.14 19.55 -12.99
N PHE A 111 12.63 20.10 -11.88
CA PHE A 111 13.75 19.49 -11.17
C PHE A 111 13.41 18.08 -10.68
N LEU A 112 12.21 17.86 -10.11
CA LEU A 112 11.81 16.52 -9.69
C LEU A 112 11.75 15.53 -10.87
N ARG A 113 11.30 15.99 -12.05
CA ARG A 113 11.31 15.17 -13.27
C ARG A 113 12.71 14.72 -13.63
N TYR A 114 13.67 15.63 -13.70
CA TYR A 114 15.06 15.30 -14.01
C TYR A 114 15.73 14.47 -12.92
N TYR A 115 15.47 14.78 -11.65
CA TYR A 115 15.98 14.01 -10.53
C TYR A 115 15.50 12.56 -10.60
N ASN A 116 14.21 12.33 -10.79
CA ASN A 116 13.66 10.97 -10.82
C ASN A 116 14.13 10.15 -12.03
N ARG A 117 14.54 10.81 -13.12
CA ARG A 117 15.05 10.16 -14.33
C ARG A 117 16.54 9.83 -14.27
N PHE A 118 17.36 10.74 -13.74
CA PHE A 118 18.82 10.68 -13.87
C PHE A 118 19.57 10.46 -12.54
N SER A 119 18.90 10.59 -11.39
CA SER A 119 19.55 10.36 -10.10
C SER A 119 19.85 8.87 -9.89
N PRO A 120 20.99 8.51 -9.29
CA PRO A 120 21.29 7.14 -8.86
C PRO A 120 20.57 6.74 -7.56
N ASP A 121 19.63 7.56 -7.07
CA ASP A 121 18.90 7.31 -5.82
C ASP A 121 18.00 6.07 -5.96
N PRO A 122 18.14 5.05 -5.11
CA PRO A 122 17.33 3.83 -5.19
C PRO A 122 15.83 4.06 -4.95
N LEU A 123 15.45 5.22 -4.41
CA LEU A 123 14.05 5.64 -4.22
C LEU A 123 13.49 6.41 -5.42
N THR A 124 14.29 6.65 -6.46
CA THR A 124 13.86 7.25 -7.73
C THR A 124 13.59 6.21 -8.80
N GLY A 125 12.77 6.58 -9.79
CA GLY A 125 12.75 5.87 -11.07
C GLY A 125 12.10 4.49 -11.08
N THR A 126 11.32 4.09 -10.05
CA THR A 126 10.61 2.79 -10.10
C THR A 126 9.52 2.72 -11.19
N LEU A 127 9.19 3.88 -11.78
CA LEU A 127 8.10 4.09 -12.72
C LEU A 127 8.50 4.64 -14.10
N GLU A 128 9.79 4.76 -14.43
CA GLU A 128 10.23 5.50 -15.62
C GLU A 128 10.10 4.71 -16.96
N PRO A 129 9.53 5.33 -18.04
CA PRO A 129 9.54 4.90 -19.44
C PRO A 129 10.67 5.42 -20.34
N ALA A 130 11.43 6.45 -19.97
CA ALA A 130 12.25 7.17 -20.95
C ALA A 130 13.47 6.36 -21.39
N PRO A 131 13.98 6.53 -22.65
CA PRO A 131 15.20 5.86 -23.08
C PRO A 131 16.31 6.11 -22.05
N LYS A 132 17.10 5.06 -21.74
CA LYS A 132 18.11 5.02 -20.67
C LYS A 132 19.23 6.08 -20.80
N GLY A 133 19.14 7.03 -21.73
CA GLY A 133 20.07 8.13 -21.92
C GLY A 133 19.37 9.49 -21.97
N PRO A 134 20.12 10.58 -21.70
CA PRO A 134 19.65 11.94 -21.91
C PRO A 134 19.22 12.16 -23.35
N ALA A 135 18.15 12.94 -23.58
CA ALA A 135 17.89 13.47 -24.91
C ALA A 135 18.93 14.55 -25.28
N GLN A 136 18.98 14.93 -26.55
CA GLN A 136 19.86 16.00 -27.02
C GLN A 136 19.60 17.29 -26.22
N GLY A 137 20.63 17.80 -25.54
CA GLY A 137 20.56 18.99 -24.69
C GLY A 137 20.34 18.70 -23.20
N GLU A 138 20.08 17.45 -22.80
CA GLU A 138 19.90 17.05 -21.40
C GLU A 138 21.18 16.48 -20.76
N GLU A 139 22.28 16.36 -21.50
CA GLU A 139 23.49 15.67 -21.05
C GLU A 139 24.08 16.29 -19.78
N LYS A 140 24.15 17.62 -19.74
CA LYS A 140 24.64 18.36 -18.57
C LYS A 140 23.69 18.26 -17.36
N ILE A 141 22.40 18.09 -17.61
CA ILE A 141 21.40 17.89 -16.55
C ILE A 141 21.60 16.49 -15.95
N ALA A 142 21.73 15.47 -16.80
CA ALA A 142 21.97 14.10 -16.36
C ALA A 142 23.28 13.97 -15.56
N GLU A 143 24.35 14.62 -16.01
CA GLU A 143 25.63 14.70 -15.28
C GLU A 143 25.43 15.34 -13.89
N LEU A 144 24.71 16.47 -13.81
CA LEU A 144 24.47 17.16 -12.55
C LEU A 144 23.63 16.31 -11.56
N MET A 145 22.61 15.60 -12.07
CA MET A 145 21.74 14.76 -11.24
C MET A 145 22.44 13.51 -10.71
N SER A 146 23.46 13.01 -11.41
CA SER A 146 24.23 11.83 -11.02
C SER A 146 25.55 12.14 -10.31
N SER A 147 26.00 13.39 -10.33
CA SER A 147 27.28 13.84 -9.76
C SER A 147 27.43 13.52 -8.26
N GLU A 148 28.43 12.71 -7.92
CA GLU A 148 28.76 12.34 -6.53
C GLU A 148 29.17 13.54 -5.65
N PRO A 149 30.02 14.49 -6.10
CA PRO A 149 30.37 15.68 -5.31
C PRO A 149 29.19 16.55 -4.87
N PHE A 150 28.05 16.47 -5.58
CA PHE A 150 26.85 17.24 -5.27
C PHE A 150 25.78 16.42 -4.55
N ALA A 151 26.04 15.18 -4.13
CA ALA A 151 25.03 14.30 -3.54
C ALA A 151 24.31 14.93 -2.33
N ALA A 152 25.08 15.50 -1.38
CA ALA A 152 24.51 16.14 -0.19
C ALA A 152 23.69 17.39 -0.52
N ALA A 153 24.20 18.24 -1.43
CA ALA A 153 23.50 19.46 -1.86
C ALA A 153 22.22 19.11 -2.62
N ARG A 154 22.30 18.14 -3.54
CA ARG A 154 21.17 17.63 -4.32
C ARG A 154 20.08 17.04 -3.42
N ALA A 155 20.44 16.32 -2.36
CA ALA A 155 19.47 15.79 -1.39
C ALA A 155 18.72 16.90 -0.63
N LYS A 156 19.40 17.98 -0.22
CA LYS A 156 18.76 19.15 0.41
C LYS A 156 17.83 19.90 -0.56
N VAL A 157 18.28 20.13 -1.80
CA VAL A 157 17.46 20.79 -2.82
C VAL A 157 16.27 19.92 -3.23
N LEU A 158 16.42 18.60 -3.28
CA LEU A 158 15.32 17.66 -3.50
C LEU A 158 14.27 17.80 -2.40
N ALA A 159 14.66 17.76 -1.13
CA ALA A 159 13.74 17.89 -0.02
C ALA A 159 12.95 19.21 -0.10
N PHE A 160 13.62 20.31 -0.44
CA PHE A 160 12.97 21.60 -0.70
C PHE A 160 12.00 21.55 -1.89
N ALA A 161 12.42 21.02 -3.03
CA ALA A 161 11.57 20.93 -4.23
C ALA A 161 10.30 20.12 -3.95
N ARG A 162 10.42 18.98 -3.25
CA ARG A 162 9.26 18.18 -2.81
C ARG A 162 8.34 18.96 -1.89
N ARG A 163 8.91 19.66 -0.88
CA ARG A 163 8.15 20.51 0.04
C ARG A 163 7.36 21.58 -0.72
N LYS A 164 8.05 22.29 -1.61
CA LYS A 164 7.48 23.35 -2.44
C LYS A 164 6.34 22.83 -3.32
N VAL A 165 6.57 21.75 -4.05
CA VAL A 165 5.57 21.14 -4.94
C VAL A 165 4.35 20.68 -4.14
N LEU A 166 4.54 19.99 -3.01
CA LEU A 166 3.43 19.58 -2.13
C LEU A 166 2.60 20.78 -1.65
N ALA A 167 3.26 21.83 -1.15
CA ALA A 167 2.58 22.99 -0.58
C ALA A 167 1.88 23.85 -1.65
N GLU A 168 2.56 24.15 -2.76
CA GLU A 168 2.09 25.08 -3.78
C GLU A 168 1.13 24.42 -4.77
N GLN A 169 1.44 23.20 -5.24
CA GLN A 169 0.66 22.53 -6.27
C GLN A 169 -0.40 21.59 -5.69
N TYR A 170 -0.09 20.91 -4.57
CA TYR A 170 -1.00 19.94 -3.96
C TYR A 170 -1.73 20.47 -2.73
N ARG A 171 -1.42 21.69 -2.27
CA ARG A 171 -1.97 22.26 -1.02
C ARG A 171 -1.84 21.29 0.16
N MET A 172 -0.78 20.48 0.13
CA MET A 172 -0.43 19.54 1.17
C MET A 172 0.67 20.12 2.03
N ASP A 173 0.44 20.17 3.34
CA ASP A 173 1.37 20.66 4.34
C ASP A 173 2.27 19.50 4.81
N PRO A 174 3.58 19.51 4.47
CA PRO A 174 4.50 18.45 4.86
C PRO A 174 4.65 18.32 6.39
N ASP A 175 4.45 19.40 7.15
CA ASP A 175 4.52 19.36 8.61
C ASP A 175 3.31 18.57 9.16
N TRP A 176 2.12 18.73 8.56
CA TRP A 176 0.93 17.94 8.89
C TRP A 176 1.05 16.48 8.44
N MET A 177 1.60 16.23 7.25
CA MET A 177 1.90 14.88 6.76
C MET A 177 2.81 14.13 7.73
N LEU A 178 3.86 14.77 8.24
CA LEU A 178 4.75 14.21 9.25
C LEU A 178 4.01 13.90 10.56
N GLN A 179 3.19 14.82 11.08
CA GLN A 179 2.41 14.58 12.30
C GLN A 179 1.48 13.37 12.16
N LEU A 180 0.83 13.21 11.01
CA LEU A 180 0.00 12.04 10.72
C LEU A 180 0.82 10.76 10.69
N MET A 181 2.02 10.77 10.11
CA MET A 181 2.88 9.60 10.10
C MET A 181 3.43 9.24 11.49
N VAL A 182 3.67 10.24 12.34
CA VAL A 182 4.04 10.01 13.75
C VAL A 182 2.88 9.38 14.52
N LYS A 183 1.63 9.84 14.30
CA LYS A 183 0.45 9.33 14.99
C LYS A 183 0.02 7.94 14.49
N TYR A 184 -0.06 7.77 13.17
CA TYR A 184 -0.68 6.61 12.55
C TYR A 184 0.31 5.60 12.00
N GLY A 185 1.60 5.94 11.94
CA GLY A 185 2.62 5.11 11.35
C GLY A 185 2.87 5.43 9.88
N PRO A 186 3.43 4.49 9.11
CA PRO A 186 4.14 4.78 7.87
C PRO A 186 3.19 4.91 6.67
N LEU A 187 2.46 6.03 6.60
CA LEU A 187 1.57 6.36 5.49
C LEU A 187 2.36 6.44 4.17
N ASP A 188 2.04 5.56 3.23
CA ASP A 188 2.52 5.69 1.85
C ASP A 188 1.67 6.73 1.12
N TRP A 189 2.28 7.86 0.76
CA TRP A 189 1.58 8.97 0.10
C TRP A 189 1.20 8.67 -1.36
N ARG A 190 1.59 7.53 -1.92
CA ARG A 190 1.06 7.02 -3.20
C ARG A 190 -0.27 6.29 -3.02
N ASN A 191 -0.56 5.84 -1.80
CA ASN A 191 -1.84 5.22 -1.46
C ASN A 191 -2.92 6.28 -1.21
N VAL A 192 -4.02 6.19 -1.95
CA VAL A 192 -5.16 7.12 -1.85
C VAL A 192 -5.78 7.17 -0.44
N ASN A 193 -5.72 6.10 0.36
CA ASN A 193 -6.26 6.12 1.72
C ASN A 193 -5.45 7.01 2.67
N SER A 194 -4.14 7.20 2.44
CA SER A 194 -3.32 8.18 3.17
C SER A 194 -3.84 9.61 2.94
N HIS A 195 -4.28 9.91 1.72
CA HIS A 195 -4.89 11.19 1.38
C HIS A 195 -6.27 11.39 1.99
N ALA A 196 -7.05 10.31 2.11
CA ALA A 196 -8.32 10.37 2.82
C ALA A 196 -8.15 10.78 4.28
N ILE A 197 -7.16 10.20 4.97
CA ILE A 197 -6.79 10.57 6.35
C ILE A 197 -6.32 12.02 6.37
N TYR A 198 -5.44 12.42 5.46
CA TYR A 198 -4.91 13.78 5.39
C TYR A 198 -6.01 14.83 5.27
N TRP A 199 -6.89 14.71 4.26
CA TRP A 199 -7.93 15.72 4.04
C TRP A 199 -8.99 15.72 5.14
N ALA A 200 -9.36 14.56 5.68
CA ALA A 200 -10.31 14.48 6.79
C ALA A 200 -9.76 15.15 8.06
N THR A 201 -8.52 14.81 8.46
CA THR A 201 -7.89 15.35 9.66
C THR A 201 -7.56 16.83 9.52
N LEU A 202 -7.05 17.26 8.36
CA LEU A 202 -6.78 18.67 8.09
C LEU A 202 -8.07 19.50 8.11
N GLY A 203 -9.17 18.97 7.55
CA GLY A 203 -10.47 19.64 7.61
C GLY A 203 -10.96 19.84 9.04
N LEU A 204 -10.89 18.79 9.87
CA LEU A 204 -11.24 18.90 11.29
C LEU A 204 -10.35 19.90 12.03
N HIS A 205 -9.05 19.92 11.73
CA HIS A 205 -8.13 20.90 12.28
C HIS A 205 -8.45 22.35 11.86
N ARG A 206 -8.63 22.60 10.56
CA ARG A 206 -8.83 23.95 10.01
C ARG A 206 -10.23 24.51 10.26
N SER A 207 -11.25 23.66 10.20
CA SER A 207 -12.66 24.04 10.35
C SER A 207 -13.11 24.07 11.81
N ALA A 208 -12.69 23.10 12.63
CA ALA A 208 -13.14 22.95 14.01
C ALA A 208 -12.07 23.30 15.06
N GLY A 209 -10.85 23.67 14.65
CA GLY A 209 -9.78 24.09 15.56
C GLY A 209 -9.21 22.96 16.41
N LEU A 210 -9.45 21.70 16.03
CA LEU A 210 -9.02 20.53 16.80
C LEU A 210 -7.50 20.30 16.65
N ALA A 211 -6.82 19.96 17.73
CA ALA A 211 -5.48 19.39 17.63
C ALA A 211 -5.58 17.96 17.10
N LEU A 212 -4.53 17.47 16.43
CA LEU A 212 -4.52 16.11 15.87
C LEU A 212 -4.77 15.04 16.95
N ALA A 213 -4.30 15.27 18.17
CA ALA A 213 -4.51 14.38 19.30
C ALA A 213 -5.99 14.24 19.71
N ASP A 214 -6.82 15.24 19.42
CA ASP A 214 -8.24 15.28 19.81
C ASP A 214 -9.19 14.81 18.68
N ILE A 215 -8.63 14.46 17.51
CA ILE A 215 -9.39 13.95 16.38
C ILE A 215 -9.59 12.45 16.58
N HIS A 216 -10.84 12.07 16.91
CA HIS A 216 -11.27 10.69 17.11
C HIS A 216 -12.65 10.43 16.48
N PRO A 217 -12.92 9.20 16.01
CA PRO A 217 -14.24 8.82 15.50
C PRO A 217 -15.30 8.89 16.61
N GLY A 218 -16.39 9.63 16.39
CA GLY A 218 -17.53 9.66 17.33
C GLY A 218 -17.49 10.78 18.37
N ALA A 219 -16.45 11.64 18.35
CA ALA A 219 -16.39 12.81 19.22
C ALA A 219 -17.55 13.80 18.94
N ALA A 220 -17.93 13.96 17.68
CA ALA A 220 -19.09 14.77 17.30
C ALA A 220 -20.41 14.22 17.87
N GLU A 221 -20.60 12.90 17.79
CA GLU A 221 -21.79 12.20 18.27
C GLU A 221 -21.88 12.25 19.81
N ALA A 222 -20.76 12.01 20.50
CA ALA A 222 -20.66 12.16 21.94
C ALA A 222 -21.08 13.56 22.41
N LYS A 223 -20.60 14.60 21.72
CA LYS A 223 -20.96 16.00 22.02
C LYS A 223 -22.45 16.27 21.83
N ALA A 224 -23.05 15.71 20.78
CA ALA A 224 -24.49 15.88 20.52
C ALA A 224 -25.35 15.17 21.58
N LEU A 225 -24.98 13.95 21.96
CA LEU A 225 -25.64 13.19 23.03
C LEU A 225 -25.58 13.94 24.37
N ALA A 226 -24.42 14.48 24.74
CA ALA A 226 -24.26 15.29 25.96
C ALA A 226 -25.10 16.58 25.95
N GLY A 227 -25.41 17.12 24.76
CA GLY A 227 -26.27 18.28 24.57
C GLY A 227 -27.77 17.98 24.52
N GLY A 228 -28.18 16.71 24.66
CA GLY A 228 -29.59 16.30 24.53
C GLY A 228 -30.14 16.42 23.10
N ILE A 229 -29.27 16.41 22.08
CA ILE A 229 -29.67 16.56 20.68
C ILE A 229 -30.02 15.17 20.11
N GLU A 230 -31.31 14.91 19.92
CA GLU A 230 -31.79 13.64 19.34
C GLU A 230 -31.57 13.52 17.83
N LYS A 231 -31.43 14.65 17.12
CA LYS A 231 -31.17 14.69 15.66
C LYS A 231 -30.06 15.66 15.31
N LEU A 232 -28.97 15.11 14.77
CA LEU A 232 -27.83 15.88 14.29
C LEU A 232 -28.21 16.79 13.12
N LYS A 233 -27.72 18.02 13.13
CA LYS A 233 -27.77 18.93 11.99
C LYS A 233 -26.79 18.48 10.89
N LEU A 234 -26.95 19.01 9.68
CA LEU A 234 -26.16 18.59 8.51
C LEU A 234 -24.65 18.79 8.71
N ASP A 235 -24.24 19.86 9.39
CA ASP A 235 -22.85 20.15 9.73
C ASP A 235 -22.29 19.16 10.76
N GLU A 236 -23.08 18.77 11.76
CA GLU A 236 -22.71 17.74 12.75
C GLU A 236 -22.60 16.35 12.11
N ILE A 237 -23.52 16.01 11.21
CA ILE A 237 -23.45 14.78 10.39
C ILE A 237 -22.18 14.79 9.52
N THR A 238 -21.88 15.93 8.90
CA THR A 238 -20.68 16.10 8.07
C THR A 238 -19.43 15.88 8.90
N ARG A 239 -19.39 16.43 10.12
CA ARG A 239 -18.30 16.21 11.07
C ARG A 239 -18.17 14.75 11.47
N LEU A 240 -19.25 14.12 11.93
CA LEU A 240 -19.27 12.71 12.33
C LEU A 240 -18.75 11.80 11.20
N ASN A 241 -19.24 12.00 9.98
CA ASN A 241 -18.80 11.24 8.81
C ASN A 241 -17.32 11.49 8.48
N THR A 242 -16.82 12.70 8.70
CA THR A 242 -15.40 13.04 8.49
C THR A 242 -14.51 12.36 9.51
N GLU A 243 -14.90 12.34 10.79
CA GLU A 243 -14.19 11.63 11.85
C GLU A 243 -14.17 10.11 11.57
N ARG A 244 -15.32 9.51 11.23
CA ARG A 244 -15.42 8.07 10.90
C ARG A 244 -14.60 7.69 9.66
N ARG A 245 -14.42 8.61 8.70
CA ARG A 245 -13.60 8.36 7.51
C ARG A 245 -12.14 8.09 7.83
N VAL A 246 -11.58 8.73 8.87
CA VAL A 246 -10.22 8.43 9.35
C VAL A 246 -10.11 6.96 9.74
N LEU A 247 -11.08 6.47 10.54
CA LEU A 247 -11.13 5.06 10.96
C LEU A 247 -11.28 4.10 9.77
N HIS A 248 -12.16 4.41 8.80
CA HIS A 248 -12.32 3.56 7.61
C HIS A 248 -11.07 3.52 6.74
N ALA A 249 -10.39 4.65 6.55
CA ALA A 249 -9.15 4.69 5.78
C ALA A 249 -8.01 3.92 6.48
N LEU A 250 -7.89 4.02 7.81
CA LEU A 250 -6.96 3.21 8.60
C LEU A 250 -7.25 1.70 8.45
N LYS A 251 -8.53 1.30 8.53
CA LYS A 251 -8.93 -0.10 8.25
C LYS A 251 -8.50 -0.54 6.85
N SER A 252 -8.69 0.27 5.81
CA SER A 252 -8.21 -0.05 4.46
C SER A 252 -6.68 -0.16 4.38
N LEU A 253 -5.94 0.69 5.09
CA LEU A 253 -4.47 0.62 5.15
C LEU A 253 -3.97 -0.66 5.84
N THR A 254 -4.74 -1.28 6.73
CA THR A 254 -4.34 -2.58 7.31
C THR A 254 -4.29 -3.70 6.26
N ARG A 255 -5.06 -3.55 5.17
CA ARG A 255 -5.17 -4.52 4.07
C ARG A 255 -4.39 -4.12 2.82
N THR A 256 -4.15 -2.82 2.64
CA THR A 256 -3.57 -2.25 1.40
C THR A 256 -2.46 -1.22 1.64
N GLY A 257 -2.02 -1.02 2.89
CA GLY A 257 -1.13 0.08 3.27
C GLY A 257 0.26 0.01 2.68
N GLN A 258 0.72 -1.17 2.29
CA GLN A 258 1.93 -1.32 1.50
C GLN A 258 1.58 -1.27 0.02
N LEU A 259 2.17 -0.31 -0.68
CA LEU A 259 2.04 -0.18 -2.13
C LEU A 259 3.37 -0.52 -2.78
N TYR A 260 3.34 -1.56 -3.60
CA TYR A 260 4.38 -1.85 -4.55
C TYR A 260 3.93 -1.39 -5.94
N VAL A 261 4.84 -0.70 -6.61
CA VAL A 261 4.58 -0.10 -7.90
C VAL A 261 5.61 -0.66 -8.86
N ARG A 262 5.14 -1.35 -9.91
CA ARG A 262 5.98 -1.87 -10.99
C ARG A 262 5.48 -1.38 -12.33
N ARG A 263 6.39 -1.19 -13.29
CA ARG A 263 6.03 -0.85 -14.66
C ARG A 263 6.17 -2.09 -15.53
N ILE A 264 5.11 -2.43 -16.24
CA ILE A 264 5.12 -3.54 -17.18
C ILE A 264 5.31 -2.97 -18.59
N VAL A 265 6.38 -3.42 -19.25
CA VAL A 265 6.61 -3.20 -20.68
C VAL A 265 5.88 -4.29 -21.42
N ASN A 266 4.97 -3.91 -22.32
CA ASN A 266 4.38 -4.85 -23.26
C ASN A 266 5.47 -5.24 -24.28
N PRO A 267 5.91 -6.51 -24.33
CA PRO A 267 7.00 -6.92 -25.23
C PRO A 267 6.65 -6.76 -26.71
N GLN A 268 5.35 -6.84 -27.06
CA GLN A 268 4.87 -6.68 -28.42
C GLN A 268 4.62 -5.22 -28.80
N LYS A 269 4.44 -4.35 -27.82
CA LYS A 269 4.19 -2.91 -27.99
C LYS A 269 4.92 -2.12 -26.90
N PRO A 270 6.25 -1.95 -27.01
CA PRO A 270 7.05 -1.31 -25.95
C PRO A 270 6.60 0.11 -25.57
N GLU A 271 5.92 0.81 -26.48
CA GLU A 271 5.26 2.10 -26.26
C GLU A 271 4.03 2.00 -25.33
N GLU A 272 3.33 0.86 -25.31
CA GLU A 272 2.21 0.56 -24.42
C GLU A 272 2.72 0.01 -23.09
N THR A 273 3.18 0.93 -22.27
CA THR A 273 3.69 0.62 -20.94
C THR A 273 2.69 1.06 -19.89
N PHE A 274 2.41 0.20 -18.92
CA PHE A 274 1.44 0.50 -17.86
C PHE A 274 2.03 0.28 -16.47
N VAL A 275 1.58 1.10 -15.53
CA VAL A 275 1.85 0.92 -14.11
C VAL A 275 0.97 -0.19 -13.58
N GLU A 276 1.57 -1.14 -12.90
CA GLU A 276 0.87 -2.10 -12.07
C GLU A 276 1.11 -1.80 -10.60
N LEU A 277 0.03 -1.92 -9.84
CA LEU A 277 0.02 -1.71 -8.41
C LEU A 277 -0.25 -3.04 -7.73
N GLU A 278 0.67 -3.42 -6.85
CA GLU A 278 0.49 -4.52 -5.93
C GLU A 278 0.29 -3.93 -4.54
N TRP A 279 -0.88 -4.17 -3.96
CA TRP A 279 -1.15 -3.80 -2.57
C TRP A 279 -0.91 -4.99 -1.69
N LEU A 280 -0.18 -4.76 -0.61
CA LEU A 280 0.03 -5.73 0.44
C LEU A 280 -0.53 -5.22 1.77
N PRO A 281 -0.90 -6.16 2.67
CA PRO A 281 -1.38 -5.78 3.98
C PRO A 281 -0.28 -5.17 4.83
N ASP A 282 -0.64 -4.20 5.66
CA ASP A 282 0.29 -3.52 6.55
C ASP A 282 -0.23 -3.53 7.99
N TRP A 283 0.22 -4.52 8.75
CA TRP A 283 -0.18 -4.73 10.15
C TRP A 283 0.20 -3.57 11.06
N ARG A 284 1.13 -2.69 10.65
CA ARG A 284 1.54 -1.52 11.43
C ARG A 284 0.37 -0.57 11.67
N PHE A 285 -0.67 -0.62 10.84
CA PHE A 285 -1.90 0.16 11.02
C PHE A 285 -2.95 -0.50 11.92
N ILE A 286 -2.79 -1.77 12.33
CA ILE A 286 -3.78 -2.44 13.20
C ILE A 286 -3.87 -1.75 14.55
N GLU A 287 -2.72 -1.54 15.20
CA GLU A 287 -2.69 -0.91 16.53
C GLU A 287 -3.20 0.55 16.47
N PRO A 288 -2.74 1.43 15.55
CA PRO A 288 -3.34 2.75 15.38
C PRO A 288 -4.85 2.73 15.10
N THR A 289 -5.34 1.77 14.31
CA THR A 289 -6.79 1.61 14.08
C THR A 289 -7.52 1.25 15.36
N ASN A 290 -6.96 0.33 16.16
CA ASN A 290 -7.52 -0.06 17.46
C ASN A 290 -7.52 1.13 18.43
N GLN A 291 -6.43 1.90 18.51
CA GLN A 291 -6.35 3.07 19.38
C GLN A 291 -7.35 4.16 19.01
N GLU A 292 -7.55 4.45 17.72
CA GLU A 292 -8.58 5.40 17.29
C GLU A 292 -9.99 4.94 17.64
N TYR A 293 -10.25 3.65 17.49
CA TYR A 293 -11.51 3.09 17.93
C TYR A 293 -11.71 3.25 19.44
N LEU A 294 -10.70 2.93 20.26
CA LEU A 294 -10.79 3.01 21.71
C LEU A 294 -10.99 4.44 22.19
N ALA A 295 -10.27 5.40 21.59
CA ALA A 295 -10.44 6.82 21.87
C ALA A 295 -11.84 7.31 21.49
N GLY A 296 -12.35 6.89 20.34
CA GLY A 296 -13.71 7.17 19.89
C GLY A 296 -14.79 6.57 20.79
N GLY A 297 -14.65 5.30 21.15
CA GLY A 297 -15.53 4.61 22.08
C GLY A 297 -15.53 5.28 23.45
N LYS A 298 -14.36 5.67 23.97
CA LYS A 298 -14.25 6.42 25.24
C LYS A 298 -14.97 7.77 25.16
N ALA A 299 -14.88 8.46 24.02
CA ALA A 299 -15.62 9.71 23.83
C ALA A 299 -17.14 9.45 23.87
N LEU A 300 -17.63 8.40 23.22
CA LEU A 300 -19.05 8.04 23.16
C LEU A 300 -19.62 7.59 24.51
N THR A 301 -18.87 6.78 25.25
CA THR A 301 -19.37 6.17 26.50
C THR A 301 -19.05 7.00 27.75
N GLY A 302 -18.06 7.89 27.70
CA GLY A 302 -17.52 8.60 28.86
C GLY A 302 -16.74 7.71 29.84
N ASP A 303 -16.82 6.37 29.71
CA ASP A 303 -16.23 5.38 30.60
C ASP A 303 -15.61 4.23 29.79
N PRO A 304 -14.29 3.97 29.92
CA PRO A 304 -13.63 2.83 29.30
C PRO A 304 -14.22 1.45 29.66
N ALA A 305 -14.87 1.29 30.82
CA ALA A 305 -15.50 0.04 31.20
C ALA A 305 -16.74 -0.28 30.35
N GLN A 306 -17.32 0.73 29.69
CA GLN A 306 -18.51 0.61 28.86
C GLN A 306 -18.21 0.42 27.37
N LEU A 307 -16.95 0.28 26.97
CA LEU A 307 -16.59 0.09 25.55
C LEU A 307 -17.27 -1.11 24.89
N GLY A 308 -17.61 -2.15 25.68
CA GLY A 308 -18.28 -3.36 25.22
C GLY A 308 -19.82 -3.32 25.26
N THR A 309 -20.44 -2.16 25.52
CA THR A 309 -21.90 -2.01 25.56
C THR A 309 -22.45 -1.36 24.29
N GLU A 310 -23.79 -1.35 24.15
CA GLU A 310 -24.49 -0.71 23.03
C GLU A 310 -24.36 0.83 23.03
N ALA A 311 -23.96 1.43 24.16
CA ALA A 311 -23.65 2.86 24.24
C ALA A 311 -22.46 3.24 23.33
N ASN A 312 -21.62 2.27 22.99
CA ASN A 312 -20.55 2.45 22.02
C ASN A 312 -21.04 2.10 20.60
N ALA A 313 -21.55 3.09 19.88
CA ALA A 313 -22.05 2.92 18.50
C ALA A 313 -21.01 2.39 17.50
N LEU A 314 -19.71 2.41 17.82
CA LEU A 314 -18.66 1.88 16.96
C LEU A 314 -18.41 0.36 17.18
N ARG A 315 -18.91 -0.21 18.28
CA ARG A 315 -18.56 -1.55 18.81
C ARG A 315 -18.63 -2.66 17.79
N ASP A 316 -19.79 -2.86 17.19
CA ASP A 316 -19.99 -4.05 16.37
C ASP A 316 -19.13 -4.01 15.11
N GLY A 317 -19.00 -2.82 14.49
CA GLY A 317 -18.11 -2.62 13.36
C GLY A 317 -16.62 -2.75 13.69
N HIS A 318 -16.23 -2.66 14.96
CA HIS A 318 -14.85 -2.93 15.40
C HIS A 318 -14.63 -4.39 15.76
N ILE A 319 -15.61 -5.06 16.36
CA ILE A 319 -15.57 -6.52 16.56
C ILE A 319 -15.34 -7.21 15.21
N THR A 320 -16.14 -6.89 14.19
CA THR A 320 -15.97 -7.46 12.85
C THR A 320 -14.57 -7.18 12.27
N TYR A 321 -14.05 -5.98 12.47
CA TYR A 321 -12.71 -5.62 12.01
C TYR A 321 -11.60 -6.39 12.75
N LEU A 322 -11.67 -6.51 14.07
CA LEU A 322 -10.68 -7.26 14.84
C LEU A 322 -10.76 -8.76 14.55
N GLU A 323 -11.94 -9.31 14.28
CA GLU A 323 -12.07 -10.68 13.80
C GLU A 323 -11.30 -10.91 12.49
N ASP A 324 -11.45 -10.00 11.51
CA ASP A 324 -10.66 -10.05 10.27
C ASP A 324 -9.16 -10.00 10.56
N VAL A 325 -8.74 -9.13 11.49
CA VAL A 325 -7.35 -9.00 11.94
C VAL A 325 -6.83 -10.29 12.57
N VAL A 326 -7.63 -10.97 13.40
CA VAL A 326 -7.27 -12.24 14.03
C VAL A 326 -7.04 -13.31 12.97
N VAL A 327 -7.97 -13.44 12.02
CA VAL A 327 -7.87 -14.41 10.91
C VAL A 327 -6.64 -14.10 10.04
N GLN A 328 -6.47 -12.84 9.64
CA GLN A 328 -5.32 -12.37 8.87
C GLN A 328 -3.99 -12.66 9.58
N SER A 329 -3.91 -12.33 10.87
CA SER A 329 -2.69 -12.50 11.66
C SER A 329 -2.34 -13.97 11.81
N PHE A 330 -3.34 -14.83 12.04
CA PHE A 330 -3.16 -16.27 12.13
C PHE A 330 -2.61 -16.85 10.82
N PHE A 331 -3.25 -16.56 9.68
CA PHE A 331 -2.78 -17.03 8.36
C PHE A 331 -1.53 -16.32 7.86
N SER A 332 -1.07 -15.29 8.56
CA SER A 332 0.24 -14.68 8.38
C SER A 332 1.27 -15.23 9.37
N GLY A 333 0.96 -16.26 10.16
CA GLY A 333 1.91 -16.85 11.13
C GLY A 333 2.22 -15.93 12.31
N ARG A 334 1.44 -14.86 12.52
CA ARG A 334 1.54 -13.90 13.63
C ARG A 334 0.59 -14.32 14.75
N THR A 335 0.78 -15.52 15.29
CA THR A 335 -0.13 -16.12 16.27
C THR A 335 -0.25 -15.31 17.56
N ASP A 336 0.81 -14.62 17.98
CA ASP A 336 0.78 -13.77 19.19
C ASP A 336 -0.09 -12.54 18.97
N MET A 337 0.00 -11.92 17.80
CA MET A 337 -0.86 -10.81 17.39
C MET A 337 -2.32 -11.26 17.27
N ALA A 338 -2.56 -12.43 16.68
CA ALA A 338 -3.90 -13.03 16.62
C ALA A 338 -4.47 -13.24 18.04
N ARG A 339 -3.65 -13.74 18.98
CA ARG A 339 -4.06 -13.93 20.38
C ARG A 339 -4.33 -12.61 21.10
N GLN A 340 -3.48 -11.61 20.90
CA GLN A 340 -3.65 -10.28 21.47
C GLN A 340 -5.00 -9.69 21.10
N TYR A 341 -5.33 -9.65 19.80
CA TYR A 341 -6.58 -9.02 19.36
C TYR A 341 -7.81 -9.90 19.63
N LEU A 342 -7.69 -11.22 19.70
CA LEU A 342 -8.78 -12.07 20.18
C LEU A 342 -9.09 -11.78 21.66
N ASN A 343 -8.06 -11.58 22.48
CA ASN A 343 -8.23 -11.20 23.88
C ASN A 343 -8.86 -9.81 24.01
N GLU A 344 -8.47 -8.84 23.17
CA GLU A 344 -9.09 -7.51 23.11
C GLU A 344 -10.60 -7.62 22.85
N ILE A 345 -10.99 -8.42 21.85
CA ILE A 345 -12.42 -8.67 21.55
C ILE A 345 -13.13 -9.24 22.78
N LYS A 346 -12.60 -10.33 23.36
CA LYS A 346 -13.25 -11.05 24.47
C LYS A 346 -13.36 -10.22 25.74
N THR A 347 -12.30 -9.49 26.09
CA THR A 347 -12.20 -8.82 27.39
C THR A 347 -12.79 -7.42 27.38
N ARG A 348 -12.62 -6.68 26.28
CA ARG A 348 -13.01 -5.27 26.19
C ARG A 348 -14.31 -5.06 25.42
N LEU A 349 -14.48 -5.73 24.28
CA LEU A 349 -15.66 -5.55 23.43
C LEU A 349 -16.83 -6.47 23.82
N LYS A 350 -16.52 -7.62 24.44
CA LYS A 350 -17.50 -8.56 25.03
C LYS A 350 -18.67 -8.88 24.07
N PRO A 351 -18.40 -9.42 22.87
CA PRO A 351 -19.45 -9.84 21.94
C PRO A 351 -20.39 -10.88 22.55
N THR A 352 -21.63 -10.89 22.11
CA THR A 352 -22.67 -11.83 22.56
C THR A 352 -22.95 -12.96 21.56
N SER A 353 -22.27 -12.96 20.41
CA SER A 353 -22.49 -13.95 19.35
C SER A 353 -22.04 -15.35 19.79
N ALA A 354 -22.63 -16.39 19.17
CA ALA A 354 -22.34 -17.79 19.47
C ALA A 354 -20.84 -18.14 19.39
N LEU A 355 -20.08 -17.43 18.55
CA LEU A 355 -18.63 -17.59 18.38
C LEU A 355 -17.83 -17.39 19.69
N TYR A 356 -18.39 -16.68 20.66
CA TYR A 356 -17.72 -16.32 21.92
C TYR A 356 -18.37 -16.92 23.17
N GLN A 357 -19.43 -17.72 23.02
CA GLN A 357 -20.16 -18.32 24.15
C GLN A 357 -19.39 -19.47 24.82
N HIS A 358 -18.43 -20.06 24.11
CA HIS A 358 -17.59 -21.15 24.61
C HIS A 358 -16.11 -20.83 24.44
N GLU A 359 -15.28 -21.33 25.35
CA GLU A 359 -13.84 -21.28 25.15
C GLU A 359 -13.45 -22.20 24.00
N MET A 360 -12.71 -21.63 23.06
CA MET A 360 -12.31 -22.29 21.83
C MET A 360 -10.82 -22.03 21.59
N PRO A 361 -10.02 -23.05 21.23
CA PRO A 361 -8.64 -22.87 20.78
C PRO A 361 -8.55 -21.91 19.58
N MET A 362 -7.48 -21.13 19.51
CA MET A 362 -7.27 -20.12 18.45
C MET A 362 -7.50 -20.69 17.04
N ARG A 363 -6.97 -21.87 16.75
CA ARG A 363 -7.11 -22.50 15.43
C ARG A 363 -8.58 -22.75 15.10
N GLU A 364 -9.34 -23.29 16.04
CA GLU A 364 -10.76 -23.59 15.85
C GLU A 364 -11.57 -22.30 15.69
N PHE A 365 -11.26 -21.26 16.48
CA PHE A 365 -11.87 -19.93 16.32
C PHE A 365 -11.66 -19.38 14.92
N VAL A 366 -10.42 -19.43 14.43
CA VAL A 366 -10.09 -18.94 13.08
C VAL A 366 -10.80 -19.76 12.00
N MET A 367 -10.89 -21.09 12.16
CA MET A 367 -11.62 -21.94 11.21
C MET A 367 -13.11 -21.61 11.19
N GLU A 368 -13.76 -21.52 12.35
CA GLU A 368 -15.19 -21.23 12.44
C GLU A 368 -15.50 -19.81 11.94
N ARG A 369 -14.67 -18.81 12.28
CA ARG A 369 -14.82 -17.46 11.75
C ARG A 369 -14.64 -17.43 10.23
N THR A 370 -13.69 -18.17 9.69
CA THR A 370 -13.48 -18.33 8.23
C THR A 370 -14.69 -18.97 7.56
N ARG A 371 -15.34 -19.93 8.21
CA ARG A 371 -16.59 -20.53 7.73
C ARG A 371 -17.76 -19.54 7.74
N GLN A 372 -17.84 -18.68 8.76
CA GLN A 372 -18.88 -17.65 8.92
C GLN A 372 -18.63 -16.39 8.08
N LEU A 373 -17.40 -16.17 7.59
CA LEU A 373 -17.01 -14.97 6.83
C LEU A 373 -17.83 -14.78 5.54
N GLY A 374 -18.53 -15.81 5.06
CA GLY A 374 -19.23 -15.75 3.78
C GLY A 374 -18.25 -15.42 2.66
N MET A 375 -18.63 -14.51 1.75
CA MET A 375 -17.72 -13.98 0.75
C MET A 375 -16.76 -12.94 1.38
N PRO A 376 -15.44 -13.21 1.48
CA PRO A 376 -14.50 -12.21 1.98
C PRO A 376 -14.47 -11.01 1.03
N SER A 377 -14.33 -9.79 1.58
CA SER A 377 -14.11 -8.60 0.73
C SER A 377 -12.92 -8.80 -0.20
N SER A 378 -12.86 -8.06 -1.31
CA SER A 378 -11.76 -8.17 -2.27
C SER A 378 -10.39 -7.97 -1.64
N GLU A 379 -10.29 -7.07 -0.66
CA GLU A 379 -9.09 -6.82 0.13
C GLU A 379 -8.70 -8.01 1.00
N LEU A 380 -9.66 -8.59 1.71
CA LEU A 380 -9.42 -9.69 2.64
C LEU A 380 -9.04 -10.98 1.89
N ALA A 381 -9.62 -11.21 0.71
CA ALA A 381 -9.23 -12.34 -0.11
C ALA A 381 -7.75 -12.27 -0.53
N ARG A 382 -7.26 -11.07 -0.92
CA ARG A 382 -5.84 -10.88 -1.27
C ARG A 382 -4.90 -11.19 -0.12
N VAL A 383 -5.27 -10.73 1.07
CA VAL A 383 -4.55 -11.01 2.31
C VAL A 383 -4.36 -12.52 2.51
N PHE A 384 -5.40 -13.31 2.24
CA PHE A 384 -5.36 -14.77 2.47
C PHE A 384 -4.46 -15.51 1.49
N TRP A 385 -4.56 -15.26 0.18
CA TRP A 385 -3.68 -15.98 -0.76
C TRP A 385 -2.23 -15.49 -0.68
N ALA A 386 -1.98 -14.19 -0.52
CA ALA A 386 -0.62 -13.67 -0.36
C ALA A 386 0.02 -14.20 0.94
N GLY A 387 -0.74 -14.21 2.05
CA GLY A 387 -0.29 -14.78 3.32
C GLY A 387 -0.02 -16.29 3.23
N GLY A 388 -0.92 -17.04 2.59
CA GLY A 388 -0.76 -18.48 2.37
C GLY A 388 0.47 -18.81 1.51
N LEU A 389 0.66 -18.12 0.38
CA LEU A 389 1.86 -18.29 -0.46
C LEU A 389 3.13 -17.97 0.34
N ARG A 390 3.13 -16.88 1.13
CA ARG A 390 4.27 -16.51 1.97
C ARG A 390 4.67 -17.61 2.94
N ILE A 391 3.71 -18.17 3.68
CA ILE A 391 4.01 -19.26 4.63
C ILE A 391 4.38 -20.54 3.89
N ALA A 392 3.73 -20.85 2.77
CA ALA A 392 4.08 -22.01 1.96
C ALA A 392 5.56 -21.95 1.57
N TYR A 393 5.99 -20.86 0.93
CA TYR A 393 7.37 -20.69 0.50
C TYR A 393 8.37 -20.58 1.65
N ALA A 394 7.98 -19.98 2.79
CA ALA A 394 8.80 -20.03 4.00
C ALA A 394 8.97 -21.46 4.55
N SER A 395 7.96 -22.32 4.39
CA SER A 395 7.99 -23.72 4.87
C SER A 395 9.03 -24.57 4.13
N ILE A 396 9.36 -24.22 2.88
CA ILE A 396 10.45 -24.84 2.13
C ILE A 396 11.79 -24.63 2.85
N LEU A 397 12.05 -23.41 3.33
CA LEU A 397 13.32 -23.04 3.96
C LEU A 397 13.56 -23.73 5.30
N VAL A 398 12.49 -24.10 6.01
CA VAL A 398 12.56 -24.84 7.27
C VAL A 398 12.41 -26.35 7.10
N GLY A 399 12.26 -26.83 5.85
CA GLY A 399 12.16 -28.26 5.55
C GLY A 399 10.82 -28.91 5.93
N ASP A 400 9.71 -28.17 5.91
CA ASP A 400 8.36 -28.68 6.23
C ASP A 400 7.48 -28.79 4.95
N PRO A 401 7.53 -29.92 4.24
CA PRO A 401 6.73 -30.12 3.01
C PRO A 401 5.23 -30.26 3.30
N ASN A 402 4.83 -30.61 4.52
CA ASN A 402 3.42 -30.71 4.90
C ASN A 402 2.82 -29.31 5.07
N ALA A 403 3.53 -28.42 5.76
CA ALA A 403 3.15 -27.02 5.87
C ALA A 403 3.11 -26.34 4.49
N TYR A 404 4.12 -26.59 3.63
CA TYR A 404 4.09 -26.07 2.25
C TYR A 404 2.79 -26.41 1.53
N ARG A 405 2.44 -27.71 1.47
CA ARG A 405 1.22 -28.17 0.79
C ARG A 405 -0.04 -27.56 1.40
N TYR A 406 -0.14 -27.55 2.72
CA TYR A 406 -1.30 -27.03 3.42
C TYR A 406 -1.56 -25.54 3.12
N TYR A 407 -0.52 -24.70 3.23
CA TYR A 407 -0.64 -23.25 3.04
C TYR A 407 -0.75 -22.87 1.56
N HIS A 408 -0.12 -23.63 0.65
CA HIS A 408 -0.30 -23.47 -0.80
C HIS A 408 -1.74 -23.76 -1.21
N ASP A 409 -2.29 -24.89 -0.75
CA ASP A 409 -3.68 -25.25 -1.00
C ASP A 409 -4.66 -24.26 -0.38
N PHE A 410 -4.35 -23.71 0.80
CA PHE A 410 -5.13 -22.63 1.40
C PHE A 410 -5.14 -21.38 0.52
N ALA A 411 -3.97 -20.93 0.04
CA ALA A 411 -3.89 -19.77 -0.85
C ALA A 411 -4.68 -19.98 -2.13
N ARG A 412 -4.53 -21.16 -2.74
CA ARG A 412 -5.27 -21.57 -3.93
C ARG A 412 -6.78 -21.56 -3.71
N ARG A 413 -7.27 -22.15 -2.61
CA ARG A 413 -8.70 -22.12 -2.26
C ARG A 413 -9.21 -20.70 -2.06
N ALA A 414 -8.50 -19.86 -1.31
CA ALA A 414 -8.89 -18.47 -1.08
C ALA A 414 -9.03 -17.68 -2.40
N TYR A 415 -8.09 -17.89 -3.34
CA TYR A 415 -8.17 -17.31 -4.67
C TYR A 415 -9.39 -17.81 -5.46
N TYR A 416 -9.67 -19.11 -5.47
CA TYR A 416 -10.78 -19.64 -6.27
C TYR A 416 -12.15 -19.29 -5.69
N VAL A 417 -12.28 -19.17 -4.37
CA VAL A 417 -13.49 -18.61 -3.74
C VAL A 417 -13.70 -17.17 -4.21
N TYR A 418 -12.67 -16.32 -4.17
CA TYR A 418 -12.76 -14.96 -4.69
C TYR A 418 -13.15 -14.92 -6.18
N ARG A 419 -12.52 -15.77 -7.00
CA ARG A 419 -12.79 -15.81 -8.44
C ARG A 419 -14.22 -16.27 -8.74
N GLY A 420 -14.71 -17.27 -8.01
CA GLY A 420 -16.02 -17.86 -8.20
C GLY A 420 -17.18 -16.96 -7.78
N GLU A 421 -16.96 -16.07 -6.81
CA GLU A 421 -18.03 -15.30 -6.18
C GLU A 421 -17.97 -13.77 -6.46
N ILE A 422 -16.76 -13.22 -6.68
CA ILE A 422 -16.53 -11.76 -6.74
C ILE A 422 -16.03 -11.31 -8.11
N ALA A 423 -15.21 -12.12 -8.78
CA ALA A 423 -14.55 -11.74 -10.04
C ALA A 423 -15.48 -11.75 -11.27
N HIS A 424 -16.80 -11.90 -11.10
CA HIS A 424 -17.78 -11.75 -12.20
C HIS A 424 -17.82 -10.33 -12.76
N ALA A 425 -17.56 -9.33 -11.92
CA ALA A 425 -17.41 -7.96 -12.37
C ALA A 425 -16.03 -7.79 -13.03
N PRO A 426 -15.93 -7.37 -14.31
CA PRO A 426 -14.64 -7.23 -15.00
C PRO A 426 -13.62 -6.37 -14.25
N ARG A 427 -14.08 -5.34 -13.52
CA ARG A 427 -13.25 -4.45 -12.68
C ARG A 427 -12.58 -5.16 -11.49
N LEU A 428 -13.10 -6.32 -11.08
CA LEU A 428 -12.59 -7.16 -9.99
C LEU A 428 -11.92 -8.44 -10.49
N ALA A 429 -11.78 -8.62 -11.81
CA ALA A 429 -11.12 -9.77 -12.38
C ALA A 429 -9.63 -9.80 -11.98
N LEU A 430 -9.13 -10.98 -11.66
CA LEU A 430 -7.72 -11.22 -11.36
C LEU A 430 -7.08 -12.09 -12.45
N PRO A 431 -5.75 -11.97 -12.65
CA PRO A 431 -5.00 -12.95 -13.43
C PRO A 431 -5.22 -14.36 -12.87
N PRO A 432 -5.11 -15.42 -13.70
CA PRO A 432 -5.16 -16.81 -13.25
C PRO A 432 -4.20 -17.09 -12.08
N PHE A 433 -4.55 -18.00 -11.17
CA PHE A 433 -3.72 -18.30 -9.99
C PHE A 433 -2.23 -18.57 -10.30
N PRO A 434 -1.85 -19.31 -11.35
CA PRO A 434 -0.43 -19.49 -11.69
C PRO A 434 0.31 -18.18 -12.00
N VAL A 435 -0.39 -17.17 -12.53
CA VAL A 435 0.18 -15.83 -12.76
C VAL A 435 0.36 -15.11 -11.44
N VAL A 436 -0.63 -15.19 -10.53
CA VAL A 436 -0.53 -14.62 -9.17
C VAL A 436 0.63 -15.24 -8.38
N GLU A 437 0.81 -16.55 -8.48
CA GLU A 437 1.91 -17.27 -7.82
C GLU A 437 3.27 -16.92 -8.41
N ARG A 438 3.38 -16.84 -9.75
CA ARG A 438 4.59 -16.37 -10.44
C ARG A 438 4.99 -14.97 -9.93
N ASP A 439 4.04 -14.03 -9.94
CA ASP A 439 4.29 -12.63 -9.54
C ASP A 439 4.72 -12.55 -8.07
N PHE A 440 4.09 -13.34 -7.20
CA PHE A 440 4.50 -13.45 -5.80
C PHE A 440 5.95 -13.93 -5.67
N LEU A 441 6.36 -14.96 -6.44
CA LEU A 441 7.72 -15.48 -6.43
C LEU A 441 8.74 -14.50 -6.99
N GLU A 442 8.41 -13.76 -8.05
CA GLU A 442 9.26 -12.70 -8.59
C GLU A 442 9.55 -11.65 -7.51
N THR A 443 8.50 -11.18 -6.82
CA THR A 443 8.62 -10.26 -5.69
C THR A 443 9.43 -10.87 -4.55
N LEU A 444 9.21 -12.14 -4.21
CA LEU A 444 9.98 -12.83 -3.16
C LEU A 444 11.47 -12.95 -3.50
N MET A 445 11.83 -13.19 -4.75
CA MET A 445 13.23 -13.33 -5.18
C MET A 445 13.94 -11.98 -5.27
N LEU A 446 13.29 -10.97 -5.80
CA LEU A 446 13.93 -9.67 -6.05
C LEU A 446 13.85 -8.73 -4.85
N ARG A 447 12.76 -8.79 -4.08
CA ARG A 447 12.43 -7.84 -3.01
C ARG A 447 11.71 -8.53 -1.84
N PRO A 448 12.33 -9.53 -1.20
CA PRO A 448 11.69 -10.32 -0.14
C PRO A 448 11.15 -9.45 1.01
N GLU A 449 11.73 -8.28 1.26
CA GLU A 449 11.31 -7.30 2.25
C GLU A 449 9.90 -6.75 2.01
N VAL A 450 9.44 -6.72 0.76
CA VAL A 450 8.09 -6.29 0.36
C VAL A 450 7.05 -7.25 0.90
N VAL A 451 7.30 -8.56 0.81
CA VAL A 451 6.49 -9.60 1.46
C VAL A 451 7.01 -9.93 2.86
N ARG A 452 7.90 -9.10 3.39
CA ARG A 452 8.35 -9.09 4.78
C ARG A 452 9.01 -10.39 5.20
N MET A 453 9.75 -10.93 4.26
CA MET A 453 10.74 -11.97 4.47
C MET A 453 12.11 -11.30 4.39
N ARG A 454 13.08 -11.81 5.14
CA ARG A 454 14.49 -11.48 4.95
C ARG A 454 15.13 -12.72 4.39
N LEU A 455 15.48 -12.68 3.10
CA LEU A 455 16.14 -13.78 2.42
C LEU A 455 17.56 -13.37 2.08
N SER A 456 18.53 -14.11 2.63
CA SER A 456 19.90 -14.07 2.10
C SER A 456 19.92 -14.66 0.69
N LEU A 457 20.98 -14.38 -0.07
CA LEU A 457 21.16 -14.96 -1.40
C LEU A 457 21.16 -16.50 -1.37
N ILE A 458 21.70 -17.10 -0.30
CA ILE A 458 21.64 -18.54 -0.03
C ILE A 458 20.20 -19.03 0.10
N ASN A 459 19.37 -18.36 0.91
CA ASN A 459 17.97 -18.74 1.09
C ASN A 459 17.18 -18.59 -0.23
N LYS A 460 17.46 -17.53 -1.02
CA LYS A 460 16.87 -17.35 -2.35
C LYS A 460 17.24 -18.52 -3.28
N SER A 461 18.50 -18.94 -3.30
CA SER A 461 18.98 -20.09 -4.09
C SER A 461 18.33 -21.41 -3.64
N GLN A 462 18.23 -21.67 -2.34
CA GLN A 462 17.56 -22.85 -1.81
C GLN A 462 16.09 -22.91 -2.23
N LEU A 463 15.38 -21.79 -2.09
CA LEU A 463 13.98 -21.67 -2.50
C LEU A 463 13.83 -21.88 -4.01
N TYR A 464 14.65 -21.18 -4.81
CA TYR A 464 14.64 -21.29 -6.27
C TYR A 464 14.87 -22.73 -6.71
N ASN A 465 15.80 -23.45 -6.10
CA ASN A 465 16.10 -24.83 -6.48
C ASN A 465 15.01 -25.83 -6.06
N ALA A 466 14.21 -25.50 -5.04
CA ALA A 466 13.13 -26.33 -4.53
C ALA A 466 11.79 -26.18 -5.29
N ILE A 467 11.56 -25.08 -6.03
CA ILE A 467 10.34 -24.92 -6.82
C ILE A 467 10.37 -25.80 -8.10
N SER A 468 9.19 -26.03 -8.69
CA SER A 468 9.05 -26.84 -9.90
C SER A 468 9.74 -26.20 -11.11
N ASP A 469 10.13 -27.03 -12.09
CA ASP A 469 10.75 -26.54 -13.33
C ASP A 469 9.83 -25.59 -14.11
N ASP A 470 8.51 -25.77 -14.04
CA ASP A 470 7.54 -24.85 -14.64
C ASP A 470 7.59 -23.47 -13.99
N LEU A 471 7.63 -23.40 -12.65
CA LEU A 471 7.74 -22.14 -11.93
C LEU A 471 9.10 -21.48 -12.16
N LYS A 472 10.20 -22.26 -12.18
CA LYS A 472 11.54 -21.77 -12.55
C LYS A 472 11.50 -21.13 -13.94
N ARG A 473 10.97 -21.82 -14.95
CA ARG A 473 10.82 -21.28 -16.31
C ARG A 473 9.99 -19.99 -16.33
N ALA A 474 8.93 -19.93 -15.54
CA ALA A 474 8.03 -18.78 -15.50
C ALA A 474 8.69 -17.52 -14.90
N ILE A 475 9.47 -17.66 -13.83
CA ILE A 475 10.07 -16.51 -13.12
C ILE A 475 11.46 -16.13 -13.65
N TYR A 476 12.21 -17.08 -14.23
CA TYR A 476 13.61 -16.89 -14.61
C TYR A 476 13.88 -15.62 -15.43
N PRO A 477 13.07 -15.29 -16.48
CA PRO A 477 13.30 -14.08 -17.27
C PRO A 477 13.22 -12.78 -16.46
N ALA A 478 12.36 -12.74 -15.44
CA ALA A 478 12.15 -11.57 -14.61
C ALA A 478 13.22 -11.42 -13.52
N VAL A 479 13.71 -12.55 -12.97
CA VAL A 479 14.60 -12.52 -11.79
C VAL A 479 16.09 -12.59 -12.13
N ALA A 480 16.47 -13.11 -13.30
CA ALA A 480 17.86 -13.44 -13.61
C ALA A 480 18.81 -12.23 -13.60
N GLU A 481 18.41 -11.07 -14.13
CA GLU A 481 19.26 -9.88 -14.14
C GLU A 481 19.53 -9.35 -12.73
N GLY A 482 18.47 -9.21 -11.92
CA GLY A 482 18.58 -8.74 -10.54
C GLY A 482 19.41 -9.69 -9.67
N LEU A 483 19.14 -10.99 -9.75
CA LEU A 483 19.89 -11.99 -8.98
C LEU A 483 21.35 -12.11 -9.45
N ARG A 484 21.65 -11.89 -10.73
CA ARG A 484 23.04 -11.84 -11.22
C ARG A 484 23.80 -10.67 -10.61
N ALA A 485 23.15 -9.50 -10.48
CA ALA A 485 23.75 -8.33 -9.84
C ALA A 485 24.01 -8.60 -8.34
N GLU A 486 23.07 -9.20 -7.62
CA GLU A 486 23.25 -9.60 -6.22
C GLU A 486 24.40 -10.62 -6.06
N CYS A 487 24.43 -11.65 -6.90
CA CYS A 487 25.51 -12.64 -6.95
C CYS A 487 26.88 -12.00 -7.17
N ALA A 488 26.98 -11.01 -8.06
CA ALA A 488 28.24 -10.30 -8.32
C ALA A 488 28.71 -9.49 -7.09
N GLN A 489 27.78 -8.91 -6.32
CA GLN A 489 28.10 -8.18 -5.09
C GLN A 489 28.60 -9.09 -3.97
N GLU A 490 28.03 -10.29 -3.84
CA GLU A 490 28.41 -11.27 -2.81
C GLU A 490 29.49 -12.26 -3.28
N ASN A 491 30.02 -12.10 -4.49
CA ASN A 491 31.01 -12.97 -5.12
C ASN A 491 30.58 -14.46 -5.18
N ILE A 492 29.30 -14.68 -5.49
CA ILE A 492 28.67 -16.01 -5.65
C ILE A 492 28.43 -16.31 -7.14
N SER A 493 28.64 -17.56 -7.57
CA SER A 493 28.37 -17.97 -8.96
C SER A 493 26.87 -18.02 -9.24
N PHE A 494 26.39 -17.10 -10.09
CA PHE A 494 24.99 -17.02 -10.50
C PHE A 494 24.48 -18.33 -11.14
N GLU A 495 25.24 -18.89 -12.09
CA GLU A 495 24.84 -20.10 -12.82
C GLU A 495 24.72 -21.33 -11.91
N ALA A 496 25.52 -21.39 -10.84
CA ALA A 496 25.45 -22.47 -9.86
C ALA A 496 24.28 -22.27 -8.88
N ALA A 497 24.04 -21.02 -8.44
CA ALA A 497 23.01 -20.70 -7.46
C ALA A 497 21.59 -20.71 -8.05
N PHE A 498 21.43 -20.27 -9.30
CA PHE A 498 20.16 -20.08 -9.98
C PHE A 498 20.19 -20.67 -11.39
N PRO A 499 20.33 -22.00 -11.54
CA PRO A 499 20.41 -22.63 -12.85
C PRO A 499 19.09 -22.45 -13.64
N PRO A 500 19.13 -22.19 -14.96
CA PRO A 500 17.92 -22.18 -15.77
C PRO A 500 17.23 -23.55 -15.70
N ALA A 501 15.90 -23.56 -15.70
CA ALA A 501 15.17 -24.83 -15.72
C ALA A 501 15.45 -25.61 -17.03
N PRO A 502 15.40 -26.95 -16.99
CA PRO A 502 15.54 -27.78 -18.18
C PRO A 502 14.55 -27.37 -19.28
N ARG A 503 14.88 -27.58 -20.55
CA ARG A 503 13.89 -27.39 -21.63
C ARG A 503 12.72 -28.37 -21.44
N PRO A 504 11.46 -27.94 -21.65
CA PRO A 504 10.34 -28.86 -21.59
C PRO A 504 10.53 -29.97 -22.65
N PRO A 505 10.11 -31.21 -22.36
CA PRO A 505 10.11 -32.26 -23.37
C PRO A 505 9.25 -31.82 -24.57
N PRO A 506 9.60 -32.24 -25.80
CA PRO A 506 8.79 -31.91 -26.98
C PRO A 506 7.35 -32.35 -26.75
N ALA A 507 6.40 -31.49 -27.14
CA ALA A 507 4.98 -31.80 -27.01
C ALA A 507 4.68 -33.15 -27.66
N ALA A 508 3.96 -34.02 -26.95
CA ALA A 508 3.53 -35.28 -27.53
C ALA A 508 2.76 -34.97 -28.83
N PRO A 509 3.05 -35.69 -29.93
CA PRO A 509 2.32 -35.48 -31.17
C PRO A 509 0.82 -35.64 -30.88
N PRO A 510 -0.04 -34.81 -31.50
CA PRO A 510 -1.48 -34.96 -31.33
C PRO A 510 -1.87 -36.40 -31.64
N PRO A 511 -2.82 -36.99 -30.88
CA PRO A 511 -3.22 -38.37 -31.10
C PRO A 511 -3.56 -38.55 -32.58
N ALA A 512 -2.94 -39.55 -33.21
CA ALA A 512 -3.19 -39.87 -34.61
C ALA A 512 -4.70 -39.96 -34.80
N LYS A 513 -5.24 -39.22 -35.77
CA LYS A 513 -6.64 -39.38 -36.19
C LYS A 513 -6.83 -40.87 -36.46
N GLY A 514 -7.63 -41.54 -35.63
CA GLY A 514 -8.01 -42.93 -35.86
C GLY A 514 -8.61 -43.08 -37.26
N PRO A 515 -8.48 -44.26 -37.89
CA PRO A 515 -9.02 -44.50 -39.22
C PRO A 515 -10.50 -44.08 -39.25
N GLY A 516 -10.83 -43.23 -40.22
CA GLY A 516 -12.12 -42.55 -40.30
C GLY A 516 -13.30 -43.52 -40.19
N SER A 517 -14.33 -43.09 -39.46
CA SER A 517 -15.64 -43.71 -39.46
C SER A 517 -16.11 -43.93 -40.91
N PRO A 518 -16.65 -45.11 -41.25
CA PRO A 518 -17.14 -45.37 -42.61
C PRO A 518 -18.31 -44.42 -42.92
N PRO A 519 -18.48 -44.02 -44.19
CA PRO A 519 -19.58 -43.15 -44.59
C PRO A 519 -20.91 -43.90 -44.37
N GLY A 520 -21.84 -43.25 -43.68
CA GLY A 520 -23.20 -43.79 -43.47
C GLY A 520 -23.95 -43.90 -44.80
N PRO A 521 -24.89 -44.87 -44.92
CA PRO A 521 -25.60 -45.11 -46.15
C PRO A 521 -26.55 -43.95 -46.47
N SER A 522 -26.52 -43.56 -47.74
CA SER A 522 -27.34 -42.54 -48.40
C SER A 522 -28.82 -42.88 -48.47
#